data_AF-A0A820THI7-F1
#
_entry.id   AF-A0A820THI7-F1
#
_cell.length_a   1.000
_cell.length_b   1.000
_cell.length_c   1.000
_cell.angle_alpha   90.00
_cell.angle_beta   90.00
_cell.angle_gamma   90.00
#
_symmetry.space_group_name_H-M   'P 1'
#
loop_
_entity.id
_entity.type
_entity.pdbx_description
1 polymer ?
#
loop_
_entity_poly.entity_id
_entity_poly.type
_entity_poly.pdbx_seq_one_letter_code
_entity_poly.pdbx_strand_id
1 'polypeptide(L)'
;MRDLFLWAILMNYIDMAKVFLAHMKYRICAALIATKILKNYSRRVPYDEIKKNYIENISYFENYAINCIDLCQKNNSEDACEIVLRQIELFGNISCLQ
;
A
#
# COMPACT_ATOMS: atom_id res chain seq x y z
N MET A 1 -2.03 -9.25 -11.70
CA MET A 1 -2.70 -8.28 -10.80
C MET A 1 -1.76 -7.19 -10.31
N ARG A 2 -0.54 -7.51 -9.84
CA ARG A 2 0.44 -6.52 -9.40
C ARG A 2 0.65 -5.38 -10.41
N ASP A 3 0.88 -5.71 -11.67
CA ASP A 3 1.23 -4.70 -12.68
C ASP A 3 0.03 -3.78 -13.01
N LEU A 4 -1.21 -4.31 -12.97
CA LEU A 4 -2.44 -3.52 -13.10
C LEU A 4 -2.65 -2.58 -11.92
N PHE A 5 -2.33 -3.03 -10.70
CA PHE A 5 -2.39 -2.19 -9.51
C PHE A 5 -1.36 -1.05 -9.54
N LEU A 6 -0.10 -1.37 -9.92
CA LEU A 6 0.94 -0.37 -10.08
C LEU A 6 0.56 0.63 -11.17
N TRP A 7 0.04 0.16 -12.31
CA TRP A 7 -0.47 1.02 -13.36
C TRP A 7 -1.60 1.93 -12.86
N ALA A 8 -2.57 1.40 -12.10
CA ALA A 8 -3.66 2.20 -11.54
C ALA A 8 -3.17 3.29 -10.59
N ILE A 9 -2.17 3.00 -9.75
CA ILE A 9 -1.55 4.01 -8.86
C ILE A 9 -0.81 5.08 -9.66
N LEU A 10 -0.01 4.67 -10.65
CA LEU A 10 0.78 5.60 -11.48
C LEU A 10 -0.11 6.53 -12.32
N MET A 11 -1.24 6.02 -12.80
CA MET A 11 -2.23 6.79 -13.55
C MET A 11 -3.21 7.56 -12.66
N ASN A 12 -3.05 7.52 -11.34
CA ASN A 12 -3.95 8.14 -10.36
C ASN A 12 -5.41 7.64 -10.40
N TYR A 13 -5.64 6.41 -10.86
CA TYR A 13 -6.93 5.70 -10.77
C TYR A 13 -7.07 5.01 -9.41
N ILE A 14 -7.19 5.82 -8.35
CA ILE A 14 -7.14 5.34 -6.96
C ILE A 14 -8.26 4.36 -6.63
N ASP A 15 -9.50 4.60 -7.07
CA ASP A 15 -10.61 3.69 -6.75
C ASP A 15 -10.44 2.32 -7.42
N MET A 16 -9.87 2.30 -8.63
CA MET A 16 -9.51 1.05 -9.29
C MET A 16 -8.36 0.33 -8.56
N ALA A 17 -7.38 1.08 -8.05
CA ALA A 17 -6.30 0.54 -7.23
C ALA A 17 -6.84 -0.09 -5.92
N LYS A 18 -7.86 0.51 -5.27
CA LYS A 18 -8.53 -0.06 -4.08
C LYS A 18 -9.19 -1.41 -4.40
N VAL A 19 -9.87 -1.52 -5.54
CA VAL A 19 -10.50 -2.78 -5.98
C VAL A 19 -9.43 -3.85 -6.20
N PHE A 20 -8.35 -3.52 -6.92
CA PHE A 20 -7.25 -4.47 -7.13
C PHE A 20 -6.57 -4.88 -5.82
N LEU A 21 -6.42 -3.94 -4.88
CA LEU A 21 -5.87 -4.23 -3.55
C LEU A 21 -6.72 -5.26 -2.80
N ALA A 22 -8.05 -5.13 -2.84
CA ALA A 22 -8.97 -6.08 -2.21
C ALA A 22 -8.88 -7.50 -2.78
N HIS A 23 -8.44 -7.67 -4.03
CA HIS A 23 -8.28 -8.99 -4.66
C HIS A 23 -6.85 -9.55 -4.58
N MET A 24 -5.87 -8.78 -4.09
CA MET A 24 -4.50 -9.27 -3.99
C MET A 24 -4.27 -10.20 -2.79
N LYS A 25 -3.31 -11.12 -2.93
CA LYS A 25 -2.86 -12.01 -1.83
C LYS A 25 -1.99 -11.28 -0.82
N TYR A 26 -1.13 -10.36 -1.28
CA TYR A 26 -0.17 -9.62 -0.45
C TYR A 26 -0.64 -8.16 -0.24
N ARG A 27 -1.81 -7.98 0.38
CA ARG A 27 -2.49 -6.68 0.47
C ARG A 27 -1.73 -5.66 1.33
N ILE A 28 -1.19 -6.08 2.47
CA ILE A 28 -0.45 -5.21 3.39
C ILE A 28 0.71 -4.53 2.66
N CYS A 29 1.51 -5.30 1.93
CA CYS A 29 2.72 -4.77 1.33
C CYS A 29 2.43 -4.05 0.01
N ALA A 30 1.39 -4.46 -0.72
CA ALA A 30 0.86 -3.66 -1.83
C ALA A 30 0.36 -2.28 -1.36
N ALA A 31 -0.32 -2.20 -0.22
CA ALA A 31 -0.75 -0.92 0.37
C ALA A 31 0.43 -0.04 0.78
N LEU A 32 1.45 -0.60 1.44
CA LEU A 32 2.67 0.13 1.81
C LEU A 32 3.45 0.66 0.59
N ILE A 33 3.52 -0.14 -0.49
CA ILE A 33 4.15 0.29 -1.74
C ILE A 33 3.36 1.43 -2.38
N ALA A 34 2.03 1.35 -2.39
CA ALA A 34 1.17 2.44 -2.86
C ALA A 34 1.43 3.73 -2.09
N THR A 35 1.49 3.66 -0.75
CA THR A 35 1.85 4.78 0.12
C THR A 35 3.20 5.39 -0.26
N LYS A 36 4.23 4.56 -0.45
CA LYS A 36 5.59 5.02 -0.79
C LYS A 36 5.64 5.72 -2.15
N ILE A 37 4.93 5.16 -3.15
CA ILE A 37 4.80 5.77 -4.48
C ILE A 37 4.07 7.11 -4.38
N LEU A 38 2.89 7.14 -3.76
CA LEU A 38 2.08 8.35 -3.64
C LEU A 38 2.78 9.46 -2.85
N LYS A 39 3.53 9.12 -1.79
CA LYS A 39 4.39 10.08 -1.05
C LYS A 39 5.49 10.70 -1.93
N ASN A 40 6.09 9.91 -2.83
CA ASN A 40 7.07 10.43 -3.77
C ASN A 40 6.43 11.32 -4.82
N TYR A 41 5.22 10.99 -5.29
CA TYR A 41 4.46 11.84 -6.21
C TYR A 41 4.05 13.15 -5.54
N SER A 42 3.49 13.12 -4.31
CA SER A 42 3.01 14.32 -3.63
C SER A 42 4.09 15.38 -3.37
N ARG A 43 5.36 14.96 -3.23
CA ARG A 43 6.53 15.86 -3.12
C ARG A 43 6.83 16.62 -4.42
N ARG A 44 6.42 16.10 -5.57
CA ARG A 44 6.69 16.68 -6.89
C ARG A 44 5.52 17.51 -7.43
N VAL A 45 4.37 17.49 -6.77
CA VAL A 45 3.18 18.24 -7.18
C VAL A 45 3.29 19.69 -6.72
N PRO A 46 3.21 20.68 -7.62
CA PRO A 46 3.33 22.10 -7.27
C PRO A 46 2.02 22.71 -6.73
N TYR A 47 0.87 22.08 -6.98
CA TYR A 47 -0.46 22.59 -6.62
C TYR A 47 -0.97 22.02 -5.30
N ASP A 48 -1.39 22.91 -4.39
CA ASP A 48 -1.75 22.57 -3.02
C ASP A 48 -3.09 21.80 -2.92
N GLU A 49 -4.05 22.07 -3.82
CA GLU A 49 -5.32 21.34 -3.87
C GLU A 49 -5.12 19.88 -4.30
N ILE A 50 -4.28 19.66 -5.30
CA ILE A 50 -3.94 18.31 -5.78
C ILE A 50 -3.17 17.56 -4.68
N LYS A 51 -2.29 18.27 -3.96
CA LYS A 51 -1.52 17.71 -2.84
C LYS A 51 -2.42 17.21 -1.70
N LYS A 52 -3.51 17.92 -1.37
CA LYS A 52 -4.50 17.46 -0.37
C LYS A 52 -5.11 16.12 -0.76
N ASN A 53 -5.55 15.97 -2.00
CA ASN A 53 -6.08 14.70 -2.51
C ASN A 53 -5.03 13.56 -2.42
N TYR A 54 -3.76 13.83 -2.76
CA TYR A 54 -2.70 12.84 -2.57
C TYR A 54 -2.51 12.45 -1.10
N ILE A 55 -2.55 13.41 -0.18
CA ILE A 55 -2.41 13.16 1.26
C ILE A 55 -3.55 12.27 1.78
N GLU A 56 -4.79 12.54 1.38
CA GLU A 56 -5.95 11.71 1.76
C GLU A 56 -5.79 10.27 1.27
N ASN A 57 -5.35 10.09 0.02
CA ASN A 57 -5.12 8.77 -0.55
C ASN A 57 -3.95 8.04 0.12
N ILE A 58 -2.87 8.74 0.47
CA ILE A 58 -1.75 8.20 1.26
C ILE A 58 -2.25 7.69 2.61
N SER A 59 -2.99 8.52 3.34
CA SER A 59 -3.56 8.14 4.65
C SER A 59 -4.50 6.95 4.54
N TYR A 60 -5.27 6.83 3.46
CA TYR A 60 -6.11 5.65 3.22
C TYR A 60 -5.29 4.35 3.13
N PHE A 61 -4.25 4.32 2.31
CA PHE A 61 -3.42 3.12 2.15
C PHE A 61 -2.60 2.79 3.39
N GLU A 62 -2.14 3.80 4.14
CA GLU A 62 -1.48 3.58 5.43
C GLU A 62 -2.43 2.97 6.46
N ASN A 63 -3.61 3.58 6.66
CA ASN A 63 -4.61 3.09 7.59
C ASN A 63 -5.08 1.68 7.20
N TYR A 64 -5.18 1.39 5.90
CA TYR A 64 -5.49 0.05 5.42
C TYR A 64 -4.43 -0.97 5.86
N ALA A 65 -3.14 -0.65 5.66
CA ALA A 65 -2.05 -1.53 6.07
C ALA A 65 -2.03 -1.76 7.59
N ILE A 66 -2.19 -0.69 8.37
CA ILE A 66 -2.24 -0.72 9.84
C ILE A 66 -3.39 -1.59 10.31
N ASN A 67 -4.60 -1.35 9.81
CA ASN A 67 -5.78 -2.12 10.19
C ASN A 67 -5.63 -3.61 9.87
N CYS A 68 -5.01 -3.95 8.72
CA CYS A 68 -4.73 -5.35 8.38
C CYS A 68 -3.73 -5.98 9.37
N ILE A 69 -2.67 -5.27 9.73
CA ILE A 69 -1.68 -5.76 10.71
C ILE A 69 -2.31 -5.93 12.08
N ASP A 70 -3.11 -4.97 12.55
CA ASP A 70 -3.81 -5.03 13.84
C ASP A 70 -4.76 -6.24 13.92
N LEU A 71 -5.47 -6.52 12.83
CA LEU A 71 -6.34 -7.71 12.73
C LEU A 71 -5.53 -9.00 12.74
N CYS A 72 -4.40 -9.05 12.03
CA CYS A 72 -3.50 -10.21 12.06
C CYS A 72 -2.92 -10.43 13.46
N GLN A 73 -2.49 -9.36 14.14
CA GLN A 73 -1.93 -9.42 15.49
C GLN A 73 -2.96 -9.90 16.52
N LYS A 74 -4.23 -9.49 16.39
CA LYS A 74 -5.33 -9.97 17.26
C LYS A 74 -5.62 -11.46 17.09
N ASN A 75 -5.42 -12.01 15.88
CA ASN A 75 -5.65 -13.43 15.63
C ASN A 75 -4.47 -14.28 16.08
N ASN A 76 -3.25 -13.98 15.61
CA ASN A 76 -2.04 -14.69 16.00
C ASN A 76 -0.81 -13.80 15.80
N SER A 77 -0.16 -13.42 16.90
CA SER A 77 0.95 -12.47 16.88
C SER A 77 2.22 -13.04 16.21
N GLU A 78 2.45 -14.35 16.29
CA GLU A 78 3.62 -14.99 15.66
C GLU A 78 3.50 -14.99 14.14
N ASP A 79 2.33 -15.39 13.62
CA ASP A 79 2.05 -15.39 12.18
C ASP A 79 2.07 -13.96 11.60
N ALA A 80 1.57 -12.97 12.36
CA ALA A 80 1.60 -11.56 11.97
C ALA A 80 3.05 -11.05 11.82
N CYS A 81 3.93 -11.43 12.75
CA CYS A 81 5.34 -11.08 12.70
C CYS A 81 6.02 -11.72 11.48
N GLU A 82 5.71 -12.99 11.20
CA GLU A 82 6.21 -13.68 10.01
C GLU A 82 5.75 -13.00 8.72
N ILE A 83 4.48 -12.59 8.63
CA ILE A 83 3.92 -11.91 7.46
C ILE A 83 4.64 -10.57 7.17
N VAL A 84 4.97 -9.81 8.20
CA VAL A 84 5.67 -8.51 8.06
C VAL A 84 7.14 -8.70 7.66
N LEU A 85 7.79 -9.71 8.23
CA LEU A 85 9.21 -10.02 7.99
C LEU A 85 9.45 -10.80 6.70
N ARG A 86 8.43 -11.47 6.16
CA ARG A 86 8.53 -12.28 4.95
C ARG A 86 8.90 -11.42 3.74
N GLN A 87 9.98 -11.81 3.07
CA GLN A 87 10.35 -11.22 1.79
C GLN A 87 9.30 -11.58 0.73
N ILE A 88 8.79 -10.56 0.05
CA ILE A 88 7.79 -10.77 -0.99
C ILE A 88 8.48 -10.73 -2.35
N GLU A 89 8.66 -11.91 -2.95
CA GLU A 89 9.23 -12.10 -4.29
C GLU A 89 8.51 -11.25 -5.35
N LEU A 90 7.20 -11.07 -5.19
CA LEU A 90 6.37 -10.26 -6.09
C LEU A 90 6.76 -8.79 -6.13
N PHE A 91 7.48 -8.24 -5.16
CA PHE A 91 7.93 -6.85 -5.18
C PHE A 91 9.46 -6.70 -5.11
N GLY A 92 10.20 -7.76 -5.46
CA GLY A 92 11.66 -7.73 -5.53
C GLY A 92 12.36 -8.15 -4.24
N ASN A 93 11.79 -9.10 -3.49
CA ASN A 93 12.33 -9.62 -2.22
C ASN A 93 12.48 -8.57 -1.11
N ILE A 94 11.72 -7.49 -1.18
CA ILE A 94 11.65 -6.51 -0.09
C ILE A 94 10.74 -7.04 1.02
N SER A 95 11.17 -6.84 2.27
CA SER A 95 10.30 -7.01 3.43
C SER A 95 9.42 -5.77 3.60
N CYS A 96 8.30 -5.91 4.31
CA CYS A 96 7.33 -4.82 4.44
C CYS A 96 7.83 -3.69 5.39
N LEU A 97 9.04 -3.84 5.94
CA LEU A 97 9.75 -2.85 6.77
C LEU A 97 10.69 -1.92 5.97
N GLN A 98 11.03 -2.23 4.71
CA GLN A 98 12.01 -1.47 3.90
C GLN A 98 11.41 -0.30 3.09
#